data_AF-A0A535LE54-F1
#
_entry.id   AF-A0A535LE54-F1
#
_cell.length_a   1.000
_cell.length_b   1.000
_cell.length_c   1.000
_cell.angle_alpha   90.00
_cell.angle_beta   90.00
_cell.angle_gamma   90.00
#
_symmetry.space_group_name_H-M   'P 1'
#
loop_
_entity.id
_entity.type
_entity.pdbx_description
1 polymer ?
#
loop_
_entity_poly.entity_id
_entity_poly.type
_entity_poly.pdbx_seq_one_letter_code
_entity_poly.pdbx_strand_id
1 'polypeptide(L)'
;MLTLARKFGAPLHGVPMDAFTPFAPDSVAAVLEYAAEELHATAVFAAGTDRGNEVMARLAARTDLPLAANCIAAEPGDPVQLTRQRWGGSLLEEARMHTTRALITVAPHSVRIEEGVQPLAVDVNRFQIDAKDQVVRVSEHVAPPGGGVSLAEAKVVVSGGRGVGSKEGFAILEELASLIG
;
A
#
# COMPACT_ATOMS: atom_id res chain seq x y z
N MET A 1 -5.73 -5.85 -2.92
CA MET A 1 -5.44 -6.21 -4.32
C MET A 1 -4.26 -5.36 -4.78
N LEU A 2 -3.15 -6.00 -5.12
CA LEU A 2 -1.84 -5.39 -5.40
C LEU A 2 -1.69 -5.19 -6.92
N THR A 3 -2.12 -4.06 -7.50
CA THR A 3 -1.83 -3.82 -8.93
C THR A 3 -1.96 -2.37 -9.38
N LEU A 4 -0.90 -1.86 -10.03
CA LEU A 4 -0.97 -1.01 -11.23
C LEU A 4 0.45 -0.78 -11.76
N ALA A 5 0.75 -1.23 -12.98
CA ALA A 5 1.92 -0.77 -13.73
C ALA A 5 1.82 -1.09 -15.23
N ARG A 6 1.04 -0.31 -15.99
CA ARG A 6 0.93 -0.43 -17.47
C ARG A 6 2.29 -0.44 -18.17
N LYS A 7 3.26 0.33 -17.64
CA LYS A 7 4.61 0.41 -18.20
C LYS A 7 5.48 -0.79 -17.83
N PHE A 8 5.22 -1.51 -16.73
CA PHE A 8 6.03 -2.67 -16.32
C PHE A 8 5.57 -3.99 -16.95
N GLY A 9 4.66 -3.94 -17.92
CA GLY A 9 4.24 -5.09 -18.72
C GLY A 9 2.86 -5.65 -18.35
N ALA A 10 2.44 -6.65 -19.13
CA ALA A 10 1.23 -7.44 -18.95
C ALA A 10 1.55 -8.90 -19.34
N PRO A 11 0.83 -9.91 -18.82
CA PRO A 11 -0.34 -9.81 -17.95
C PRO A 11 -0.01 -9.40 -16.51
N LEU A 12 -0.96 -8.70 -15.88
CA LEU A 12 -0.88 -8.33 -14.47
C LEU A 12 -1.48 -9.46 -13.62
N HIS A 13 -0.84 -9.76 -12.50
CA HIS A 13 -1.31 -10.73 -11.53
C HIS A 13 -1.54 -10.08 -10.16
N GLY A 14 -2.51 -10.58 -9.41
CA GLY A 14 -2.91 -10.00 -8.13
C GLY A 14 -3.03 -11.03 -7.02
N VAL A 15 -2.47 -10.69 -5.86
CA VAL A 15 -2.70 -11.38 -4.58
C VAL A 15 -3.51 -10.44 -3.67
N PRO A 16 -4.64 -10.89 -3.08
CA PRO A 16 -5.37 -10.11 -2.09
C PRO A 16 -4.58 -10.05 -0.76
N MET A 17 -4.66 -8.92 -0.05
CA MET A 17 -3.89 -8.70 1.19
C MET A 17 -4.40 -9.59 2.33
N ASP A 18 -5.67 -9.96 2.26
CA ASP A 18 -6.44 -10.86 3.12
C ASP A 18 -6.49 -12.29 2.57
N ALA A 19 -5.55 -12.67 1.68
CA ALA A 19 -5.39 -14.04 1.19
C ALA A 19 -5.25 -15.07 2.34
N PHE A 20 -4.75 -14.64 3.49
CA PHE A 20 -4.62 -15.44 4.70
C PHE A 20 -5.40 -14.81 5.85
N THR A 21 -6.20 -15.63 6.53
CA THR A 21 -6.94 -15.24 7.74
C THR A 21 -6.52 -16.16 8.90
N PRO A 22 -6.03 -15.61 10.03
CA PRO A 22 -5.83 -14.17 10.28
C PRO A 22 -4.72 -13.56 9.42
N PHE A 23 -4.74 -12.23 9.25
CA PHE A 23 -3.70 -11.52 8.51
C PHE A 23 -2.32 -11.82 9.12
N ALA A 24 -1.44 -12.37 8.30
CA ALA A 24 -0.08 -12.73 8.65
C ALA A 24 0.84 -12.16 7.55
N PRO A 25 1.57 -11.06 7.83
CA PRO A 25 2.26 -10.30 6.79
C PRO A 25 3.43 -11.09 6.17
N ASP A 26 4.11 -11.95 6.94
CA ASP A 26 5.15 -12.84 6.41
C ASP A 26 4.59 -13.92 5.48
N SER A 27 3.37 -14.41 5.74
CA SER A 27 2.67 -15.36 4.85
C SER A 27 2.36 -14.73 3.50
N VAL A 28 1.90 -13.47 3.49
CA VAL A 28 1.64 -12.74 2.24
C VAL A 28 2.95 -12.47 1.50
N ALA A 29 4.01 -12.07 2.21
CA ALA A 29 5.33 -11.86 1.61
C ALA A 29 5.91 -13.14 0.99
N ALA A 30 5.77 -14.29 1.64
CA ALA A 30 6.20 -15.59 1.13
C ALA A 30 5.47 -15.98 -0.17
N VAL A 31 4.16 -15.72 -0.25
CA VAL A 31 3.39 -15.96 -1.48
C VAL A 31 3.77 -15.01 -2.59
N LEU A 32 4.04 -13.73 -2.29
CA LEU A 32 4.49 -12.78 -3.29
C LEU A 32 5.87 -13.15 -3.84
N GLU A 33 6.79 -13.62 -2.99
CA GLU A 33 8.08 -14.16 -3.38
C GLU A 33 7.92 -15.31 -4.37
N TYR A 34 7.17 -16.35 -3.97
CA TYR A 34 6.89 -17.50 -4.84
C TYR A 34 6.24 -17.06 -6.17
N ALA A 35 5.18 -16.26 -6.11
CA ALA A 35 4.43 -15.86 -7.30
C ALA A 35 5.31 -15.04 -8.25
N ALA A 36 6.16 -14.18 -7.70
CA ALA A 36 7.08 -13.40 -8.51
C ALA A 36 8.15 -14.26 -9.19
N GLU A 37 8.59 -15.35 -8.56
CA GLU A 37 9.50 -16.35 -9.17
C GLU A 37 8.80 -17.14 -10.27
N GLU A 38 7.65 -17.75 -9.98
CA GLU A 38 6.89 -18.59 -10.92
C GLU A 38 6.45 -17.81 -12.17
N LEU A 39 6.06 -16.54 -11.99
CA LEU A 39 5.61 -15.68 -13.07
C LEU A 39 6.75 -14.91 -13.75
N HIS A 40 8.00 -15.11 -13.30
CA HIS A 40 9.16 -14.32 -13.73
C HIS A 40 8.92 -12.79 -13.67
N ALA A 41 8.23 -12.34 -12.62
CA ALA A 41 7.87 -10.94 -12.48
C ALA A 41 9.12 -10.07 -12.28
N THR A 42 9.24 -9.02 -13.09
CA THR A 42 10.32 -8.01 -13.01
C THR A 42 9.97 -6.86 -12.06
N ALA A 43 8.74 -6.81 -11.54
CA ALA A 43 8.33 -5.84 -10.55
C ALA A 43 7.14 -6.35 -9.72
N VAL A 44 7.06 -5.87 -8.47
CA VAL A 44 5.95 -6.12 -7.53
C VAL A 44 5.51 -4.78 -6.95
N PHE A 45 4.21 -4.52 -7.00
CA PHE A 45 3.62 -3.25 -6.59
C PHE A 45 2.65 -3.43 -5.43
N ALA A 46 2.68 -2.50 -4.46
CA ALA A 46 1.64 -2.37 -3.45
C ALA A 46 1.13 -0.94 -3.30
N ALA A 47 -0.04 -0.77 -2.70
CA ALA A 47 -0.43 0.52 -2.16
C ALA A 47 0.47 0.85 -0.95
N GLY A 48 0.92 2.09 -0.81
CA GLY A 48 1.71 2.60 0.31
C GLY A 48 0.91 2.81 1.58
N THR A 49 -0.01 1.89 1.89
CA THR A 49 -0.72 1.82 3.18
C THR A 49 0.16 1.15 4.23
N ASP A 50 -0.24 1.18 5.51
CA ASP A 50 0.49 0.50 6.58
C ASP A 50 0.71 -0.99 6.26
N ARG A 51 -0.36 -1.71 5.87
CA ARG A 51 -0.25 -3.13 5.48
C ARG A 51 0.57 -3.34 4.22
N GLY A 52 0.41 -2.49 3.21
CA GLY A 52 1.13 -2.64 1.95
C GLY A 52 2.63 -2.39 2.11
N ASN A 53 3.02 -1.36 2.85
CA ASN A 53 4.40 -1.09 3.20
C ASN A 53 4.98 -2.20 4.10
N GLU A 54 4.22 -2.70 5.07
CA GLU A 54 4.67 -3.80 5.94
C GLU A 54 4.99 -5.08 5.14
N VAL A 55 4.05 -5.53 4.30
CA VAL A 55 4.24 -6.73 3.48
C VAL A 55 5.39 -6.56 2.50
N MET A 56 5.50 -5.40 1.84
CA MET A 56 6.57 -5.15 0.88
C MET A 56 7.94 -5.02 1.54
N ALA A 57 8.02 -4.47 2.76
CA ALA A 57 9.27 -4.42 3.51
C ALA A 57 9.74 -5.82 3.92
N ARG A 58 8.81 -6.70 4.32
CA ARG A 58 9.11 -8.11 4.60
C ARG A 58 9.55 -8.86 3.34
N LEU A 59 8.87 -8.66 2.21
CA LEU A 59 9.28 -9.22 0.92
C LEU A 59 10.70 -8.76 0.54
N ALA A 60 10.99 -7.46 0.68
CA ALA A 60 12.31 -6.90 0.41
C ALA A 60 13.40 -7.53 1.28
N ALA A 61 13.15 -7.66 2.59
CA ALA A 61 14.08 -8.29 3.51
C ALA A 61 14.30 -9.79 3.22
N ARG A 62 13.25 -10.51 2.80
CA ARG A 62 13.34 -11.93 2.44
C ARG A 62 14.14 -12.17 1.16
N THR A 63 13.95 -11.31 0.17
CA THR A 63 14.53 -11.46 -1.18
C THR A 63 15.85 -10.73 -1.37
N ASP A 64 16.30 -9.95 -0.38
CA ASP A 64 17.46 -9.05 -0.46
C ASP A 64 17.38 -8.07 -1.65
N LEU A 65 16.17 -7.56 -1.91
CA LEU A 65 15.89 -6.62 -3.01
C LEU A 65 15.56 -5.22 -2.49
N PRO A 66 15.92 -4.15 -3.22
CA PRO A 66 15.59 -2.80 -2.82
C PRO A 66 14.08 -2.51 -2.93
N LEU A 67 13.54 -1.81 -1.92
CA LEU A 67 12.17 -1.30 -1.90
C LEU A 67 12.15 0.22 -2.08
N ALA A 68 11.40 0.69 -3.08
CA ALA A 68 11.06 2.10 -3.24
C ALA A 68 9.65 2.37 -2.71
N ALA A 69 9.55 2.94 -1.52
CA ALA A 69 8.27 3.27 -0.91
C ALA A 69 7.74 4.64 -1.35
N ASN A 70 6.41 4.78 -1.36
CA ASN A 70 5.67 6.02 -1.65
C ASN A 70 6.04 6.67 -2.99
N CYS A 71 6.20 5.85 -4.03
CA CYS A 71 6.40 6.29 -5.41
C CYS A 71 5.13 6.93 -5.97
N ILE A 72 5.32 8.00 -6.74
CA ILE A 72 4.26 8.69 -7.49
C ILE A 72 4.41 8.48 -9.00
N ALA A 73 5.61 8.12 -9.45
CA ALA A 73 5.92 7.74 -10.81
C ALA A 73 7.02 6.68 -10.82
N ALA A 74 6.96 5.77 -11.80
CA ALA A 74 8.00 4.79 -12.06
C ALA A 74 8.04 4.45 -13.56
N GLU A 75 9.25 4.31 -14.09
CA GLU A 75 9.50 3.90 -15.47
C GLU A 75 10.39 2.66 -15.50
N PRO A 76 9.98 1.60 -16.21
CA PRO A 76 10.80 0.40 -16.37
C PRO A 76 12.09 0.73 -17.11
N GLY A 77 13.15 -0.02 -16.82
CA GLY A 77 14.46 0.16 -17.44
C GLY A 77 15.53 -0.50 -16.58
N ASP A 78 16.77 -0.43 -17.04
CA ASP A 78 17.95 -0.80 -16.25
C ASP A 78 18.91 0.40 -16.22
N PRO A 79 18.90 1.22 -15.15
CA PRO A 79 18.09 1.08 -13.93
C PRO A 79 16.62 1.52 -14.10
N VAL A 80 15.77 1.05 -13.18
CA VAL A 80 14.40 1.55 -13.03
C VAL A 80 14.45 3.00 -12.54
N GLN A 81 13.75 3.90 -13.21
CA GLN A 81 13.66 5.31 -12.81
C GLN A 81 12.38 5.55 -12.01
N LEU A 82 12.46 6.27 -10.90
CA LEU A 82 11.29 6.52 -10.06
C LEU A 82 11.31 7.91 -9.42
N THR A 83 10.13 8.41 -9.12
CA THR A 83 9.91 9.62 -8.31
C THR A 83 9.10 9.23 -7.09
N ARG A 84 9.56 9.57 -5.89
CA ARG A 84 8.87 9.24 -4.62
C ARG A 84 8.79 10.41 -3.66
N GLN A 85 7.75 10.39 -2.82
CA GLN A 85 7.55 11.37 -1.77
C GLN A 85 8.42 11.04 -0.55
N ARG A 86 9.17 12.03 -0.06
CA ARG A 86 9.93 11.96 1.20
C ARG A 86 9.48 13.09 2.13
N TRP A 87 9.85 12.95 3.41
CA TRP A 87 9.58 13.95 4.45
C TRP A 87 8.11 14.38 4.53
N GLY A 88 7.19 13.40 4.52
CA GLY A 88 5.76 13.69 4.56
C GLY A 88 5.21 14.38 3.29
N GLY A 89 5.91 14.25 2.16
CA GLY A 89 5.50 14.82 0.88
C GLY A 89 6.12 16.17 0.54
N SER A 90 6.92 16.77 1.43
CA SER A 90 7.57 18.06 1.18
C SER A 90 8.77 17.97 0.21
N LEU A 91 9.26 16.76 -0.07
CA LEU A 91 10.36 16.52 -1.00
C LEU A 91 9.96 15.45 -2.01
N LEU A 92 10.21 15.72 -3.28
CA LEU A 92 10.18 14.74 -4.34
C LEU A 92 11.61 14.29 -4.63
N GLU A 93 11.85 13.00 -4.49
CA GLU A 93 13.13 12.38 -4.77
C GLU A 93 13.04 11.65 -6.11
N GLU A 94 13.85 12.08 -7.07
CA GLU A 94 14.13 11.31 -8.29
C GLU A 94 15.26 10.33 -8.00
N ALA A 95 15.04 9.04 -8.27
CA ALA A 95 16.00 8.00 -7.96
C ALA A 95 16.12 6.98 -9.10
N ARG A 96 17.28 6.31 -9.12
CA ARG A 96 17.58 5.19 -9.99
C ARG A 96 17.73 3.95 -9.15
N MET A 97 16.94 2.92 -9.43
CA MET A 97 16.93 1.67 -8.70
C MET A 97 17.54 0.56 -9.57
N HIS A 98 18.72 0.10 -9.17
CA HIS A 98 19.43 -1.01 -9.78
C HIS A 98 18.95 -2.31 -9.12
N THR A 99 18.18 -3.12 -9.84
CA THR A 99 17.61 -4.36 -9.32
C THR A 99 17.17 -5.27 -10.45
N THR A 100 17.17 -6.57 -10.21
CA THR A 100 16.57 -7.58 -11.10
C THR A 100 15.05 -7.62 -10.99
N ARG A 101 14.50 -7.19 -9.84
CA ARG A 101 13.06 -7.10 -9.59
C ARG A 101 12.74 -5.87 -8.75
N ALA A 102 11.94 -4.97 -9.28
CA ALA A 102 11.56 -3.73 -8.62
C ALA A 102 10.47 -3.96 -7.58
N LEU A 103 10.75 -3.67 -6.31
CA LEU A 103 9.73 -3.64 -5.26
C LEU A 103 9.30 -2.19 -5.04
N ILE A 104 8.02 -1.90 -5.25
CA ILE A 104 7.51 -0.52 -5.23
C ILE A 104 6.23 -0.44 -4.41
N THR A 105 6.13 0.55 -3.52
CA THR A 105 4.81 0.98 -3.01
C THR A 105 4.43 2.33 -3.59
N VAL A 106 3.15 2.48 -3.92
CA VAL A 106 2.59 3.69 -4.54
C VAL A 106 2.00 4.58 -3.47
N ALA A 107 2.37 5.85 -3.44
CA ALA A 107 1.85 6.78 -2.45
C ALA A 107 0.31 6.85 -2.54
N PRO A 108 -0.42 6.79 -1.41
CA PRO A 108 -1.86 6.96 -1.41
C PRO A 108 -2.27 8.27 -2.09
N HIS A 109 -3.36 8.23 -2.86
CA HIS A 109 -3.94 9.39 -3.56
C HIS A 109 -3.04 10.11 -4.58
N SER A 110 -1.85 9.57 -4.90
CA SER A 110 -0.92 10.24 -5.84
C SER A 110 -1.16 9.87 -7.30
N VAL A 111 -1.88 8.77 -7.56
CA VAL A 111 -2.16 8.27 -8.91
C VAL A 111 -3.68 8.20 -9.13
N ARG A 112 -4.12 8.62 -10.30
CA ARG A 112 -5.53 8.54 -10.69
C ARG A 112 -5.88 7.09 -11.03
N ILE A 113 -7.05 6.64 -10.59
CA ILE A 113 -7.61 5.36 -11.03
C ILE A 113 -7.99 5.49 -12.50
N GLU A 114 -7.48 4.59 -13.33
CA GLU A 114 -7.84 4.44 -14.73
C GLU A 114 -8.59 3.11 -14.91
N GLU A 115 -9.52 3.07 -15.86
CA GLU A 115 -10.12 1.80 -16.28
C GLU A 115 -9.04 0.94 -16.96
N GLY A 116 -8.89 -0.30 -16.52
CA GLY A 116 -7.83 -1.19 -16.98
C GLY A 116 -8.21 -2.66 -16.89
N VAL A 117 -7.34 -3.50 -17.45
CA VAL A 117 -7.51 -4.96 -17.37
C VAL A 117 -7.41 -5.39 -15.91
N GLN A 118 -8.42 -6.11 -15.44
CA GLN A 118 -8.37 -6.67 -14.10
C GLN A 118 -7.21 -7.67 -13.99
N PRO A 119 -6.37 -7.57 -12.95
CA PRO A 119 -5.30 -8.51 -12.66
C PRO A 119 -5.82 -9.94 -12.57
N LEU A 120 -5.07 -10.88 -13.14
CA LEU A 120 -5.32 -12.30 -13.00
C LEU A 120 -5.06 -12.72 -11.55
N ALA A 121 -6.02 -13.36 -10.91
CA ALA A 121 -5.85 -13.82 -9.53
C ALA A 121 -4.79 -14.93 -9.47
N VAL A 122 -3.84 -14.79 -8.55
CA VAL A 122 -2.91 -15.86 -8.21
C VAL A 122 -3.64 -16.86 -7.29
N ASP A 123 -3.58 -18.15 -7.61
CA ASP A 123 -4.18 -19.21 -6.79
C ASP A 123 -3.35 -19.46 -5.53
N VAL A 124 -3.67 -18.72 -4.46
CA VAL A 124 -2.94 -18.77 -3.19
C VAL A 124 -3.07 -20.10 -2.45
N ASN A 125 -4.09 -20.92 -2.77
CA ASN A 125 -4.35 -22.19 -2.10
C ASN A 125 -3.34 -23.27 -2.47
N ARG A 126 -2.58 -23.08 -3.55
CA ARG A 126 -1.50 -23.98 -3.94
C ARG A 126 -0.26 -23.82 -3.06
N PHE A 127 -0.19 -22.76 -2.25
CA PHE A 127 0.97 -22.47 -1.41
C PHE A 127 0.77 -23.04 -0.02
N GLN A 128 1.64 -23.98 0.33
CA GLN A 128 1.78 -24.40 1.71
C GLN A 128 2.62 -23.37 2.46
N ILE A 129 1.97 -22.60 3.35
CA ILE A 129 2.64 -21.62 4.19
C ILE A 129 3.43 -22.33 5.28
N ASP A 130 4.70 -21.96 5.41
CA ASP A 130 5.57 -22.46 6.49
C ASP A 130 5.09 -21.90 7.83
N ALA A 131 5.13 -22.72 8.88
CA ALA A 131 4.76 -22.30 10.23
C ALA A 131 5.57 -21.08 10.71
N LYS A 132 6.82 -20.92 10.23
CA LYS A 132 7.65 -19.75 10.55
C LYS A 132 7.06 -18.43 10.03
N ASP A 133 6.32 -18.48 8.92
CA ASP A 133 5.70 -17.30 8.28
C ASP A 133 4.34 -16.94 8.92
N GLN A 134 3.94 -17.67 9.98
CA GLN A 134 2.71 -17.45 10.76
C GLN A 134 2.98 -17.04 12.22
N VAL A 135 4.26 -16.83 12.58
CA VAL A 135 4.66 -16.41 13.93
C VAL A 135 4.03 -15.08 14.30
N VAL A 136 4.05 -14.11 13.37
CA VAL A 136 3.34 -12.84 13.50
C VAL A 136 2.03 -12.93 12.74
N ARG A 137 0.92 -12.82 13.46
CA ARG A 137 -0.42 -12.77 12.88
C ARG A 137 -1.36 -11.98 13.77
N VAL A 138 -2.38 -11.40 13.17
CA VAL A 138 -3.40 -10.67 13.92
C VAL A 138 -4.20 -11.64 14.79
N SER A 139 -4.26 -11.39 16.09
CA SER A 139 -5.09 -12.16 17.01
C SER A 139 -6.49 -11.56 17.15
N GLU A 140 -6.61 -10.23 17.08
CA GLU A 140 -7.85 -9.50 17.32
C GLU A 140 -7.84 -8.17 16.56
N HIS A 141 -9.02 -7.75 16.10
CA HIS A 141 -9.25 -6.40 15.57
C HIS A 141 -10.10 -5.62 16.57
N VAL A 142 -9.50 -4.60 17.20
CA VAL A 142 -10.23 -3.68 18.08
C VAL A 142 -10.72 -2.50 17.25
N ALA A 143 -12.03 -2.41 17.05
CA ALA A 143 -12.62 -1.26 16.38
C ALA A 143 -12.47 -0.01 17.26
N PRO A 144 -12.10 1.15 16.70
CA PRO A 144 -12.12 2.40 17.45
C PRO A 144 -13.55 2.69 17.93
N PRO A 145 -13.73 3.23 19.15
CA PRO A 145 -15.05 3.51 19.69
C PRO A 145 -15.74 4.63 18.91
N GLY A 146 -16.63 4.26 17.98
CA GLY A 146 -17.77 5.03 17.44
C GLY A 146 -17.55 6.39 16.77
N GLY A 147 -18.30 6.62 15.67
CA GLY A 147 -18.85 7.93 15.27
C GLY A 147 -18.03 8.79 14.30
N GLY A 148 -18.34 8.71 13.00
CA GLY A 148 -17.86 9.63 11.95
C GLY A 148 -17.02 8.97 10.86
N VAL A 149 -16.74 9.73 9.78
CA VAL A 149 -15.79 9.32 8.73
C VAL A 149 -14.36 9.47 9.27
N SER A 150 -13.49 8.50 9.02
CA SER A 150 -12.06 8.60 9.36
C SER A 150 -11.44 9.84 8.70
N LEU A 151 -10.59 10.59 9.40
CA LEU A 151 -9.85 11.70 8.80
C LEU A 151 -9.01 11.27 7.58
N ALA A 152 -8.56 10.00 7.54
CA ALA A 152 -7.82 9.46 6.42
C ALA A 152 -8.69 9.22 5.17
N GLU A 153 -10.00 9.10 5.34
CA GLU A 153 -10.98 8.85 4.27
C GLU A 153 -11.82 10.09 3.94
N ALA A 154 -11.78 11.11 4.81
CA ALA A 154 -12.52 12.35 4.66
C ALA A 154 -12.06 13.11 3.40
N LYS A 155 -13.02 13.47 2.54
CA LYS A 155 -12.74 14.30 1.36
C LYS A 155 -12.44 15.74 1.74
N VAL A 156 -13.10 16.22 2.80
CA VAL A 156 -12.95 17.55 3.34
C VAL A 156 -12.74 17.42 4.85
N VAL A 157 -11.75 18.13 5.37
CA VAL A 157 -11.47 18.18 6.82
C VAL A 157 -11.67 19.61 7.29
N VAL A 158 -12.65 19.80 8.18
CA VAL A 158 -12.83 21.06 8.92
C VAL A 158 -12.07 20.93 10.23
N SER A 159 -11.02 21.73 10.41
CA SER A 159 -10.17 21.65 11.62
C SER A 159 -10.32 22.88 12.51
N GLY A 160 -10.28 22.67 13.82
CA GLY A 160 -10.34 23.70 14.85
C GLY A 160 -9.19 23.54 15.84
N GLY A 161 -8.53 24.66 16.19
CA GLY A 161 -7.42 24.69 17.14
C GLY A 161 -7.73 25.51 18.39
N ARG A 162 -6.69 25.96 19.09
CA ARG A 162 -6.81 26.80 20.31
C ARG A 162 -7.68 28.05 20.11
N GLY A 163 -7.76 28.59 18.90
CA GLY A 163 -8.58 29.76 18.57
C GLY A 163 -10.10 29.54 18.64
N VAL A 164 -10.57 28.29 18.71
CA VAL A 164 -12.01 27.97 18.86
C VAL A 164 -12.51 28.32 20.28
N GLY A 165 -11.60 28.39 21.26
CA GLY A 165 -11.86 28.95 22.59
C GLY A 165 -12.58 28.01 23.56
N SER A 166 -13.47 27.13 23.09
CA SER A 166 -14.15 26.15 23.96
C SER A 166 -14.66 24.93 23.17
N LYS A 167 -15.16 23.91 23.89
CA LYS A 167 -15.80 22.74 23.28
C LYS A 167 -17.06 23.13 22.49
N GLU A 168 -17.83 24.08 23.00
CA GLU A 168 -19.06 24.58 22.36
C GLU A 168 -18.75 25.28 21.03
N GLY A 169 -17.58 25.93 20.92
CA GLY A 169 -17.13 26.54 19.66
C GLY A 169 -16.89 25.53 18.53
N PHE A 170 -16.67 24.25 18.85
CA PHE A 170 -16.55 23.20 17.83
C PHE A 170 -17.89 22.83 17.18
N ALA A 171 -19.04 23.16 17.80
CA ALA A 171 -20.35 22.82 17.24
C ALA A 171 -20.56 23.42 15.83
N ILE A 172 -20.07 24.64 15.59
CA ILE A 172 -20.15 25.30 14.27
C ILE A 172 -19.26 24.57 13.24
N LEU A 173 -18.12 24.04 13.68
CA LEU A 173 -17.22 23.27 12.80
C LEU A 173 -17.81 21.90 12.46
N GLU A 174 -18.47 21.26 13.43
CA GLU A 174 -19.20 20.00 13.23
C GLU A 174 -20.41 20.20 12.30
N GLU A 175 -21.14 21.31 12.44
CA GLU A 175 -22.23 21.69 11.53
C GLU A 175 -21.70 21.90 10.10
N LEU A 176 -20.60 22.65 9.94
CA LEU A 176 -19.98 22.86 8.64
C LEU A 176 -19.50 21.55 8.02
N ALA A 177 -18.81 20.69 8.79
CA ALA A 177 -18.39 19.37 8.33
C ALA A 177 -19.59 18.55 7.85
N SER A 178 -20.67 18.51 8.63
CA SER A 178 -21.91 17.80 8.26
C SER A 178 -22.55 18.31 6.97
N LEU A 179 -22.42 19.60 6.67
CA LEU A 179 -22.96 20.22 5.45
C LEU A 179 -22.13 19.93 4.20
N ILE A 180 -20.81 19.73 4.34
CA ILE A 180 -19.88 19.61 3.20
C ILE A 180 -19.31 18.20 3.00
N GLY A 181 -19.61 17.27 3.90
CA GLY A 181 -19.32 15.83 3.79
C GLY A 181 -17.97 15.45 4.39
#